data_AF-A0A0F9JEX8-F1
#
_entry.id   AF-A0A0F9JEX8-F1
#
_cell.length_a   1.000
_cell.length_b   1.000
_cell.length_c   1.000
_cell.angle_alpha   90.00
_cell.angle_beta   90.00
_cell.angle_gamma   90.00
#
_symmetry.space_group_name_H-M   'P 1'
#
loop_
_entity.id
_entity.type
_entity.pdbx_description
1 polymer ?
#
loop_
_entity_poly.entity_id
_entity_poly.type
_entity_poly.pdbx_seq_one_letter_code
_entity_poly.pdbx_strand_id
1 'polypeptide(L)'
;MGLGGTLRRFANVCVRVERDAGYFDNGRWINADPERFEFQANVQPSTARTIERLPEGSRSQGAKTIYPAPGSGTLRTADAGDDGYNADQVTIDGRVYEIAMVEAWRQHTSYVATRLGQ
;
A
#
# COMPACT_ATOMS: atom_id res chain seq x y z
N MET A 1 -37.59 8.83 -6.90
CA MET A 1 -36.12 8.96 -7.00
C MET A 1 -35.52 8.31 -5.76
N GLY A 2 -35.03 7.08 -5.88
CA GLY A 2 -34.41 6.37 -4.76
C GLY A 2 -32.92 6.74 -4.68
N LEU A 3 -32.52 7.37 -3.58
CA LEU A 3 -31.11 7.52 -3.22
C LEU A 3 -30.59 6.16 -2.75
N GLY A 4 -30.33 5.27 -3.71
CA GLY A 4 -29.63 4.01 -3.51
C GLY A 4 -28.13 4.25 -3.34
N GLY A 5 -27.74 4.99 -2.30
CA GLY A 5 -26.35 5.06 -1.89
C GLY A 5 -25.95 3.69 -1.34
N THR A 6 -25.35 2.84 -2.17
CA THR A 6 -24.74 1.60 -1.70
C THR A 6 -23.64 1.98 -0.72
N LEU A 7 -23.91 1.91 0.58
CA LEU A 7 -22.88 1.83 1.59
C LEU A 7 -22.06 0.58 1.23
N ARG A 8 -20.90 0.75 0.57
CA ARG A 8 -19.88 -0.30 0.41
C ARG A 8 -19.37 -0.61 1.82
N ARG A 9 -20.16 -1.43 2.53
CA ARG A 9 -19.84 -2.08 3.79
C ARG A 9 -18.47 -2.73 3.61
N PHE A 10 -17.44 -2.20 4.27
CA PHE A 10 -16.10 -2.77 4.43
C PHE A 10 -15.76 -3.85 3.39
N ALA A 11 -15.51 -3.42 2.15
CA ALA A 11 -15.34 -4.33 1.05
C ALA A 11 -14.07 -5.15 1.31
N ASN A 12 -14.22 -6.48 1.32
CA ASN A 12 -13.08 -7.37 1.15
C ASN A 12 -12.69 -7.25 -0.33
N VAL A 13 -11.50 -6.71 -0.58
CA VAL A 13 -10.99 -6.37 -1.91
C VAL A 13 -9.75 -7.21 -2.17
N CYS A 14 -9.64 -7.73 -3.39
CA CYS A 14 -8.38 -8.30 -3.86
C CYS A 14 -7.36 -7.18 -4.05
N VAL A 15 -6.28 -7.22 -3.29
CA VAL A 15 -5.14 -6.31 -3.42
C VAL A 15 -4.09 -7.04 -4.24
N ARG A 16 -3.70 -6.45 -5.38
CA ARG A 16 -2.60 -6.94 -6.20
C ARG A 16 -1.33 -6.18 -5.85
N VAL A 17 -0.25 -6.88 -5.60
CA VAL A 17 1.04 -6.30 -5.23
C VAL A 17 2.02 -6.50 -6.36
N GLU A 18 2.73 -5.44 -6.70
CA GLU A 18 3.96 -5.47 -7.48
C GLU A 18 5.07 -4.95 -6.58
N ARG A 19 6.06 -5.80 -6.33
CA ARG A 19 7.24 -5.51 -5.54
C ARG A 19 8.43 -5.44 -6.47
N ASP A 20 9.03 -4.26 -6.56
CA ASP A 20 10.30 -4.10 -7.26
C ASP A 20 11.33 -5.04 -6.63
N ALA A 21 11.95 -5.85 -7.48
CA ALA A 21 13.12 -6.62 -7.13
C ALA A 21 14.34 -5.95 -7.74
N GLY A 22 15.43 -5.92 -7.00
CA GLY A 22 16.67 -5.32 -7.44
C GLY A 22 17.67 -5.28 -6.29
N TYR A 23 18.89 -4.88 -6.62
CA TYR A 23 19.97 -4.73 -5.66
C TYR A 23 20.89 -3.61 -6.11
N PHE A 24 21.60 -2.97 -5.18
CA PHE A 24 22.67 -2.06 -5.53
C PHE A 24 23.95 -2.85 -5.85
N ASP A 25 24.52 -2.60 -7.03
CA ASP A 25 25.85 -3.06 -7.41
C ASP A 25 26.73 -1.83 -7.66
N ASN A 26 27.78 -1.66 -6.86
CA ASN A 26 28.70 -0.51 -6.93
C ASN A 26 27.98 0.86 -6.96
N GLY A 27 26.95 1.04 -6.14
CA GLY A 27 26.17 2.29 -6.05
C GLY A 27 25.18 2.50 -7.19
N ARG A 28 25.01 1.52 -8.09
CA ARG A 28 24.00 1.53 -9.14
C ARG A 28 22.90 0.52 -8.82
N TRP A 29 21.65 0.95 -8.86
CA TRP A 29 20.51 0.05 -8.78
C TRP A 29 20.44 -0.85 -10.02
N ILE A 30 20.43 -2.16 -9.82
CA ILE A 30 20.20 -3.18 -10.84
C ILE A 30 18.80 -3.75 -10.63
N ASN A 31 17.94 -3.59 -11.63
CA ASN A 31 16.60 -4.17 -11.63
C ASN A 31 16.66 -5.69 -11.81
N ALA A 32 15.86 -6.41 -11.04
CA ALA A 32 15.55 -7.82 -11.21
C ALA A 32 14.06 -7.98 -11.56
N ASP A 33 13.64 -9.22 -11.84
CA ASP A 33 12.24 -9.50 -12.14
C ASP A 33 11.36 -9.22 -10.91
N PRO A 34 10.32 -8.36 -11.03
CA PRO A 34 9.50 -7.98 -9.90
C PRO A 34 8.68 -9.15 -9.36
N GLU A 35 8.54 -9.21 -8.03
CA GLU A 35 7.67 -10.17 -7.36
C GLU A 35 6.22 -9.69 -7.44
N ARG A 36 5.30 -10.59 -7.82
CA ARG A 36 3.87 -10.28 -7.91
C ARG A 36 3.06 -11.29 -7.10
N PHE A 37 2.18 -10.78 -6.24
CA PHE A 37 1.26 -11.62 -5.46
C PHE A 37 -0.05 -10.88 -5.18
N GLU A 38 -1.09 -11.63 -4.83
CA GLU A 38 -2.40 -11.08 -4.52
C GLU A 38 -2.91 -11.62 -3.18
N PHE A 39 -3.66 -10.81 -2.45
CA PHE A 39 -4.35 -11.25 -1.23
C PHE A 39 -5.65 -10.50 -0.99
N GLN A 40 -6.51 -11.08 -0.17
CA GLN A 40 -7.78 -10.47 0.25
C GLN A 40 -7.55 -9.57 1.47
N ALA A 41 -8.07 -8.35 1.41
CA ALA A 41 -7.95 -7.38 2.49
C ALA A 41 -9.20 -6.51 2.62
N ASN A 42 -9.45 -6.03 3.84
CA ASN A 42 -10.41 -4.97 4.06
C ASN A 42 -9.72 -3.62 3.79
N VAL A 43 -10.22 -2.88 2.81
CA VAL A 43 -9.63 -1.60 2.40
C VAL A 43 -10.58 -0.46 2.73
N GLN A 44 -10.08 0.53 3.48
CA GLN A 44 -10.85 1.67 3.95
C GLN A 44 -10.16 2.98 3.55
N PRO A 45 -10.92 4.07 3.32
CA PRO A 45 -10.32 5.40 3.28
C PRO A 45 -9.57 5.67 4.59
N SER A 46 -8.36 6.23 4.51
CA SER A 46 -7.62 6.59 5.71
C SER A 46 -8.27 7.77 6.42
N THR A 47 -8.18 7.78 7.76
CA THR A 47 -8.69 8.88 8.58
C THR A 47 -7.83 10.14 8.44
N ALA A 48 -8.38 11.31 8.75
CA ALA A 48 -7.63 12.57 8.73
C ALA A 48 -6.35 12.50 9.59
N ARG A 49 -6.44 11.90 10.79
CA ARG A 49 -5.29 11.70 11.68
C ARG A 49 -4.19 10.84 11.06
N THR A 50 -4.56 9.81 10.28
CA THR A 50 -3.60 8.99 9.55
C THR A 50 -2.96 9.78 8.41
N ILE A 51 -3.74 10.57 7.70
CA ILE A 51 -3.27 11.41 6.59
C ILE A 51 -2.28 12.47 7.09
N GLU A 52 -2.54 13.10 8.23
CA GLU A 52 -1.62 14.08 8.84
C GLU A 52 -0.23 13.50 9.16
N ARG A 53 -0.13 12.19 9.37
CA ARG A 53 1.14 11.51 9.64
C ARG A 53 1.93 11.18 8.37
N LEU A 54 1.32 11.33 7.20
CA LEU A 54 2.03 11.15 5.92
C LEU A 54 2.94 12.36 5.65
N PRO A 55 4.01 12.15 4.84
CA PRO A 55 4.77 13.25 4.26
C PRO A 55 3.86 14.23 3.55
N GLU A 56 4.18 15.52 3.63
CA GLU A 56 3.31 16.61 3.17
C GLU A 56 2.86 16.45 1.70
N GLY A 57 3.77 16.00 0.83
CA GLY A 57 3.47 15.74 -0.59
C GLY A 57 2.44 14.64 -0.84
N SER A 58 2.26 13.72 0.12
CA SER A 58 1.32 12.59 0.00
C SER A 58 -0.03 12.84 0.68
N ARG A 59 -0.17 13.94 1.44
CA ARG A 59 -1.40 14.25 2.21
C ARG A 59 -2.61 14.56 1.34
N SER A 60 -2.40 15.07 0.13
CA SER A 60 -3.46 15.47 -0.81
C SER A 60 -3.95 14.33 -1.72
N GLN A 61 -3.28 13.18 -1.73
CA GLN A 61 -3.42 12.16 -2.79
C GLN A 61 -4.51 11.10 -2.53
N GLY A 62 -5.26 11.21 -1.41
CA GLY A 62 -6.29 10.23 -1.04
C GLY A 62 -5.66 8.91 -0.60
N ALA A 63 -5.47 8.76 0.71
CA ALA A 63 -4.86 7.58 1.31
C ALA A 63 -5.90 6.48 1.61
N LYS A 64 -5.45 5.22 1.53
CA LYS A 64 -6.23 4.03 1.91
C LYS A 64 -5.48 3.26 2.99
N THR A 65 -6.22 2.77 3.98
CA THR A 65 -5.71 1.82 4.97
C THR A 65 -6.14 0.41 4.57
N ILE A 66 -5.18 -0.50 4.52
CA ILE A 66 -5.30 -1.90 4.13
C ILE A 66 -5.15 -2.76 5.38
N TYR A 67 -6.15 -3.60 5.63
CA TYR A 67 -6.17 -4.60 6.69
C TYR A 67 -6.14 -6.00 6.05
N PRO A 68 -4.98 -6.66 5.97
CA PRO A 68 -4.84 -7.98 5.36
C PRO A 68 -5.56 -9.07 6.16
N ALA A 69 -6.02 -10.11 5.47
CA ALA A 69 -6.45 -11.34 6.13
C ALA A 69 -5.26 -12.05 6.83
N PRO A 70 -5.51 -12.83 7.89
CA PRO A 70 -4.47 -13.66 8.51
C PRO A 70 -3.76 -14.55 7.47
N GLY A 71 -2.43 -14.62 7.54
CA GLY A 71 -1.63 -15.40 6.58
C GLY A 71 -1.36 -14.73 5.23
N SER A 72 -1.76 -13.47 5.04
CA SER A 72 -1.40 -12.69 3.84
C SER A 72 0.09 -12.33 3.83
N GLY A 73 0.63 -12.10 2.63
CA GLY A 73 1.99 -11.57 2.47
C GLY A 73 2.19 -10.25 3.20
N THR A 74 3.41 -10.00 3.68
CA THR A 74 3.77 -8.71 4.28
C THR A 74 3.99 -7.68 3.18
N LEU A 75 3.56 -6.45 3.44
CA LEU A 75 3.88 -5.30 2.60
C LEU A 75 5.02 -4.50 3.22
N ARG A 76 5.81 -3.81 2.40
CA ARG A 76 6.91 -2.96 2.85
C ARG A 76 6.81 -1.53 2.32
N THR A 77 7.21 -0.58 3.16
CA THR A 77 7.55 0.79 2.78
C THR A 77 8.92 0.85 2.13
N ALA A 78 9.24 1.97 1.47
CA ALA A 78 10.58 2.21 0.99
C ALA A 78 11.57 2.29 2.17
N ASP A 79 12.76 1.74 1.96
CA ASP A 79 13.86 1.81 2.90
C ASP A 79 15.10 2.34 2.18
N ALA A 80 15.80 3.27 2.82
CA ALA A 80 16.95 3.97 2.23
C ALA A 80 18.25 3.41 2.79
N GLY A 81 19.23 3.17 1.92
CA GLY A 81 20.54 2.67 2.29
C GLY A 81 21.18 1.89 1.15
N ASP A 82 22.39 1.37 1.38
CA ASP A 82 23.12 0.57 0.40
C ASP A 82 22.38 -0.73 0.04
N ASP A 83 21.58 -1.26 0.97
CA ASP A 83 20.65 -2.38 0.78
C ASP A 83 19.18 -1.92 0.72
N GLY A 84 18.96 -0.64 0.41
CA GLY A 84 17.63 -0.05 0.35
C GLY A 84 16.75 -0.71 -0.71
N TYR A 85 15.44 -0.54 -0.57
CA TYR A 85 14.46 -1.08 -1.50
C TYR A 85 13.28 -0.14 -1.65
N ASN A 86 12.65 -0.20 -2.81
CA ASN A 86 11.43 0.56 -3.08
C ASN A 86 10.25 0.01 -2.26
N ALA A 87 9.30 0.90 -1.99
CA ALA A 87 8.01 0.52 -1.42
C ALA A 87 7.25 -0.42 -2.34
N ASP A 88 6.39 -1.28 -1.76
CA ASP A 88 5.49 -2.09 -2.56
C ASP A 88 4.44 -1.20 -3.26
N GLN A 89 4.13 -1.52 -4.50
CA GLN A 89 3.03 -0.93 -5.24
C GLN A 89 1.81 -1.85 -5.18
N VAL A 90 0.65 -1.28 -4.87
CA VAL A 90 -0.60 -2.03 -4.75
C VAL A 90 -1.67 -1.49 -5.68
N THR A 91 -2.32 -2.38 -6.41
CA THR A 91 -3.48 -2.05 -7.24
C THR A 91 -4.77 -2.39 -6.50
N ILE A 92 -5.61 -1.38 -6.29
CA ILE A 92 -6.90 -1.46 -5.59
C ILE A 92 -7.96 -0.74 -6.41
N ASP A 93 -9.05 -1.42 -6.73
CA ASP A 93 -10.13 -0.90 -7.60
C ASP A 93 -9.59 -0.31 -8.93
N GLY A 94 -8.57 -0.95 -9.53
CA GLY A 94 -7.94 -0.51 -10.79
C GLY A 94 -7.05 0.73 -10.68
N ARG A 95 -6.75 1.20 -9.46
CA ARG A 95 -5.85 2.33 -9.21
C ARG A 95 -4.60 1.85 -8.47
N VAL A 96 -3.46 2.42 -8.83
CA VAL A 96 -2.17 2.09 -8.22
C VAL A 96 -1.90 3.02 -7.03
N TYR A 97 -1.43 2.44 -5.93
CA TYR A 97 -1.01 3.12 -4.72
C TYR A 97 0.36 2.61 -4.31
N GLU A 98 1.14 3.43 -3.62
CA GLU A 98 2.42 3.06 -3.01
C GLU A 98 2.23 2.93 -1.49
N ILE A 99 2.88 1.94 -0.87
CA ILE A 99 2.86 1.78 0.59
C ILE A 99 3.73 2.86 1.25
N ALA A 100 3.06 3.81 1.92
CA ALA A 100 3.70 4.96 2.54
C ALA A 100 3.97 4.77 4.04
N MET A 101 3.22 3.89 4.71
CA MET A 101 3.42 3.61 6.13
C MET A 101 2.97 2.19 6.49
N VAL A 102 3.73 1.54 7.37
CA VAL A 102 3.39 0.26 7.99
C VAL A 102 3.14 0.48 9.49
N GLU A 103 2.01 -0.01 9.99
CA GLU A 103 1.69 -0.02 11.43
C GLU A 103 1.51 -1.45 11.91
N ALA A 104 2.50 -1.94 12.66
CA ALA A 104 2.42 -3.22 13.34
C ALA A 104 1.54 -3.09 14.60
N TRP A 105 0.50 -3.92 14.68
CA TRP A 105 -0.30 -4.15 15.88
C TRP A 105 0.05 -5.53 16.45
N ARG A 106 -0.16 -5.73 17.76
CA ARG A 106 0.27 -6.95 18.48
C ARG A 106 -0.20 -8.28 17.87
N GLN A 107 -1.28 -8.30 17.09
CA GLN A 107 -1.82 -9.49 16.42
C GLN A 107 -2.19 -9.26 14.94
N HIS A 108 -1.99 -8.05 14.43
CA HIS A 108 -2.38 -7.64 13.07
C HIS A 108 -1.40 -6.59 12.54
N THR A 109 -1.27 -6.42 11.22
CA THR A 109 -0.52 -5.29 10.66
C THR A 109 -1.44 -4.52 9.74
N SER A 110 -1.51 -3.20 9.88
CA SER A 110 -2.24 -2.34 8.95
C SER A 110 -1.25 -1.56 8.10
N TYR A 111 -1.56 -1.41 6.82
CA TYR A 111 -0.72 -0.68 5.87
C TYR A 111 -1.47 0.54 5.36
N VAL A 112 -0.78 1.66 5.16
CA VAL A 112 -1.35 2.87 4.58
C VAL A 112 -0.72 3.12 3.22
N ALA A 113 -1.56 3.20 2.20
CA ALA A 113 -1.17 3.36 0.81
C ALA A 113 -1.63 4.72 0.26
N THR A 114 -0.76 5.39 -0.50
CA THR A 114 -1.02 6.70 -1.12
C THR A 114 -1.05 6.58 -2.63
N ARG A 115 -1.97 7.26 -3.29
CA ARG A 115 -2.18 7.10 -4.73
C ARG A 115 -0.96 7.57 -5.53
N LEU A 116 -0.40 6.71 -6.37
CA LEU A 116 0.60 7.14 -7.35
C LEU A 116 -0.10 7.99 -8.44
N GLY A 117 0.47 9.15 -8.75
CA GLY A 117 -0.14 10.22 -9.54
C GLY A 117 -0.77 9.80 -10.87
N GLN A 118 -1.78 10.57 -11.30
CA GLN A 118 -2.19 10.69 -12.71
C GLN A 118 -1.37 11.78 -13.39
#